data_AF-A0A838SGS6-F1
#
_entry.id   AF-A0A838SGS6-F1
#
_cell.length_a   1.000
_cell.length_b   1.000
_cell.length_c   1.000
_cell.angle_alpha   90.00
_cell.angle_beta   90.00
_cell.angle_gamma   90.00
#
_symmetry.space_group_name_H-M   'P 1'
#
loop_
_entity.id
_entity.type
_entity.pdbx_description
1 polymer ?
#
loop_
_entity_poly.entity_id
_entity_poly.type
_entity_poly.pdbx_seq_one_letter_code
_entity_poly.pdbx_strand_id
1 'polypeptide(L)'
;MKIASVKEVKDNLSQFLKKAEQEDVVITKNGRPTAILHHLGEDEVEDYILEHDPKFRRKIEKHWKDYLKNGGTSLETLLKGLGG
;
A
#
# COMPACT_ATOMS: atom_id res chain seq x y z
N MET A 1 5.80 16.05 7.41
CA MET A 1 6.63 14.83 7.46
C MET A 1 7.75 15.03 8.47
N LYS A 2 7.88 14.12 9.44
CA LYS A 2 8.87 14.19 10.53
C LYS A 2 10.07 13.30 10.24
N ILE A 3 11.24 13.64 10.76
CA ILE A 3 12.46 12.83 10.62
C ILE A 3 12.97 12.45 12.02
N ALA A 4 13.32 11.18 12.20
CA ALA A 4 13.93 10.68 13.44
C ALA A 4 15.02 9.65 13.13
N SER A 5 16.02 9.54 14.01
CA SER A 5 17.00 8.46 13.94
C SER A 5 16.40 7.15 14.43
N VAL A 6 16.95 6.03 13.96
CA VAL A 6 16.56 4.69 14.43
C VAL A 6 16.72 4.54 15.94
N LYS A 7 17.67 5.26 16.56
CA LYS A 7 17.88 5.26 18.01
C LYS A 7 16.71 5.95 18.73
N GLU A 8 16.34 7.16 18.31
CA GLU A 8 15.23 7.90 18.92
C GLU A 8 13.91 7.13 18.82
N VAL A 9 13.64 6.51 17.68
CA VAL A 9 12.45 5.69 17.47
C VAL A 9 12.46 4.46 18.37
N LYS A 10 13.60 3.75 18.49
CA LYS A 10 13.74 2.61 19.39
C LYS A 10 13.48 3.00 20.85
N ASP A 11 14.06 4.13 21.28
CA ASP A 11 13.97 4.58 22.66
C ASP A 11 12.57 5.14 23.01
N ASN A 12 11.78 5.57 22.02
CA ASN A 12 10.49 6.27 22.22
C ASN A 12 9.37 5.78 21.29
N LEU A 13 9.31 4.49 20.96
CA LEU A 13 8.42 3.97 19.90
C LEU A 13 6.95 4.37 20.09
N SER A 14 6.40 4.24 21.31
CA SER A 14 5.00 4.61 21.59
C SER A 14 4.71 6.09 21.33
N GLN A 15 5.68 6.99 21.55
CA GLN A 15 5.51 8.40 21.23
C GLN A 15 5.51 8.62 19.70
N PHE A 16 6.31 7.85 18.97
CA PHE A 16 6.37 7.95 17.52
C PHE A 16 5.16 7.32 16.84
N LEU A 17 4.56 6.26 17.39
CA LEU A 17 3.28 5.72 16.92
C LEU A 17 2.17 6.78 17.00
N LYS A 18 2.06 7.49 18.13
CA LYS A 18 1.11 8.62 18.28
C LYS A 18 1.38 9.78 17.33
N LYS A 19 2.65 10.04 16.98
CA LYS A 19 3.02 11.07 15.99
C LYS A 19 2.64 10.61 14.58
N ALA A 20 2.81 9.33 14.27
CA ALA A 20 2.49 8.74 12.98
C ALA A 20 0.99 8.85 12.65
N GLU A 21 0.12 8.89 13.66
CA GLU A 21 -1.33 9.16 13.49
C GLU A 21 -1.61 10.52 12.83
N GLN A 22 -0.68 11.48 12.89
CA GLN A 22 -0.85 12.82 12.30
C GLN A 22 -0.04 13.01 11.01
N GLU A 23 1.14 12.39 10.92
CA GLU A 23 2.03 12.51 9.76
C GLU A 23 3.07 11.38 9.73
N ASP A 24 3.52 11.02 8.52
CA ASP A 24 4.60 10.06 8.35
C ASP A 24 5.90 10.48 9.04
N VAL A 25 6.55 9.50 9.68
CA VAL A 25 7.86 9.66 10.29
C VAL A 25 8.89 8.91 9.45
N VAL A 26 9.79 9.65 8.80
CA VAL A 26 10.96 9.12 8.11
C VAL A 26 12.01 8.72 9.14
N ILE A 27 12.36 7.44 9.15
CA ILE A 27 13.39 6.88 10.01
C ILE A 27 14.72 6.88 9.25
N THR A 28 15.75 7.42 9.89
CA THR A 28 17.11 7.48 9.36
C THR A 28 18.08 6.57 10.11
N LYS A 29 19.06 6.03 9.39
CA LYS A 29 20.22 5.32 9.95
C LYS A 29 21.48 6.03 9.46
N ASN A 30 22.31 6.52 10.38
CA ASN A 30 23.50 7.32 10.08
C ASN A 30 23.20 8.51 9.14
N GLY A 31 22.09 9.22 9.38
CA GLY A 31 21.65 10.36 8.59
C GLY A 31 21.01 10.03 7.24
N ARG A 32 20.93 8.75 6.84
CA ARG A 32 20.29 8.32 5.58
C ARG A 32 18.88 7.78 5.84
N PRO A 33 17.84 8.23 5.11
CA PRO A 33 16.50 7.63 5.17
C PRO A 33 16.55 6.13 4.88
N THR A 34 15.85 5.33 5.68
CA THR A 34 15.85 3.87 5.55
C THR A 34 14.50 3.21 5.72
N ALA A 35 13.56 3.87 6.38
CA ALA A 35 12.20 3.36 6.60
C ALA A 35 11.24 4.53 6.85
N ILE A 36 9.94 4.25 6.78
CA ILE A 36 8.88 5.17 7.16
C ILE A 36 8.04 4.45 8.21
N LEU A 37 7.69 5.15 9.29
CA LEU A 37 6.61 4.75 10.17
C LEU A 37 5.35 5.49 9.70
N HIS A 38 4.48 4.73 9.03
CA HIS A 38 3.18 5.17 8.57
C HIS A 38 2.12 4.61 9.51
N HIS A 39 1.16 5.43 9.92
CA HIS A 39 0.00 4.93 10.65
C HIS A 39 -0.92 4.16 9.70
N LEU A 40 -1.56 3.11 10.19
CA LEU A 40 -2.58 2.36 9.47
C LEU A 40 -3.81 2.26 10.37
N GLY A 41 -4.95 2.72 9.87
CA GLY A 41 -6.26 2.42 10.46
C GLY A 41 -6.65 0.95 10.28
N GLU A 42 -7.65 0.49 11.05
CA GLU A 42 -8.12 -0.91 11.02
C GLU A 42 -8.52 -1.37 9.60
N ASP A 43 -9.16 -0.49 8.83
CA ASP A 43 -9.64 -0.80 7.48
C ASP A 43 -8.61 -0.49 6.37
N GLU A 44 -7.46 0.12 6.70
CA GLU A 44 -6.47 0.56 5.71
C GLU A 44 -5.36 -0.47 5.43
N VAL A 45 -5.25 -1.50 6.28
CA VAL A 45 -4.18 -2.50 6.18
C VAL A 45 -4.26 -3.28 4.87
N GLU A 46 -5.46 -3.70 4.47
CA GLU A 46 -5.67 -4.45 3.24
C GLU A 46 -5.32 -3.61 2.00
N ASP A 47 -5.80 -2.37 1.96
CA ASP A 47 -5.51 -1.41 0.89
C ASP A 47 -4.00 -1.14 0.79
N TYR A 48 -3.33 -0.89 1.92
CA TYR A 48 -1.89 -0.65 1.94
C TYR A 48 -1.09 -1.83 1.36
N ILE A 49 -1.44 -3.06 1.74
CA ILE A 49 -0.79 -4.26 1.22
C ILE A 49 -1.04 -4.39 -0.29
N LEU A 50 -2.27 -4.18 -0.74
CA LEU A 50 -2.68 -4.29 -2.13
C LEU A 50 -1.97 -3.24 -3.01
N GLU A 51 -1.90 -2.00 -2.54
CA GLU A 51 -1.21 -0.90 -3.19
C GLU A 51 0.28 -1.20 -3.36
N HIS A 52 0.91 -1.84 -2.38
CA HIS A 52 2.36 -2.10 -2.38
C HIS A 52 2.75 -3.46 -2.95
N ASP A 53 1.80 -4.36 -3.26
CA ASP A 53 2.09 -5.65 -3.88
C ASP A 53 2.48 -5.50 -5.36
N PRO A 54 3.76 -5.76 -5.74
CA PRO A 54 4.19 -5.66 -7.13
C PRO A 54 3.49 -6.66 -8.05
N LYS A 55 3.03 -7.80 -7.53
CA LYS A 55 2.29 -8.80 -8.31
C LYS A 55 0.90 -8.29 -8.65
N PHE A 56 0.22 -7.68 -7.68
CA PHE A 56 -1.07 -7.04 -7.90
C PHE A 56 -0.97 -5.94 -8.97
N ARG A 57 0.00 -5.02 -8.85
CA ARG A 57 0.25 -3.97 -9.86
C ARG A 57 0.45 -4.56 -11.26
N ARG A 58 1.31 -5.57 -11.41
CA ARG A 58 1.54 -6.25 -12.70
C ARG A 58 0.28 -6.90 -13.26
N LYS A 59 -0.55 -7.49 -12.39
CA LYS A 59 -1.81 -8.11 -12.79
C LYS A 59 -2.78 -7.05 -13.34
N ILE A 60 -2.96 -5.95 -12.63
CA ILE A 60 -3.81 -4.83 -13.07
C ILE A 60 -3.29 -4.25 -14.39
N GLU A 61 -2.00 -3.96 -14.51
CA GLU A 61 -1.40 -3.43 -15.75
C GLU A 61 -1.62 -4.36 -16.94
N LYS A 62 -1.48 -5.68 -16.75
CA LYS A 62 -1.73 -6.66 -17.80
C LYS A 62 -3.19 -6.63 -18.26
N HIS A 63 -4.13 -6.70 -17.32
CA HIS A 63 -5.56 -6.76 -17.66
C HIS A 63 -6.06 -5.43 -18.21
N TRP A 64 -5.50 -4.31 -17.77
CA TRP A 64 -5.78 -3.00 -18.33
C TRP A 64 -5.36 -2.89 -19.79
N LYS A 65 -4.16 -3.39 -20.14
CA LYS A 65 -3.71 -3.47 -21.54
C LYS A 65 -4.61 -4.37 -22.38
N ASP A 66 -4.99 -5.53 -21.84
CA ASP A 66 -5.91 -6.45 -22.54
C ASP A 66 -7.30 -5.82 -22.74
N TYR A 67 -7.82 -5.09 -21.75
CA TYR A 67 -9.09 -4.36 -21.84
C TYR A 67 -9.03 -3.24 -22.89
N LEU A 68 -7.96 -2.45 -22.91
CA LEU A 68 -7.81 -1.39 -23.93
C LEU A 68 -7.76 -1.96 -25.35
N LYS A 69 -7.25 -3.19 -25.52
CA LYS A 69 -7.14 -3.85 -26.82
C LYS A 69 -8.43 -4.58 -27.24
N ASN A 70 -9.06 -5.29 -26.32
CA ASN A 70 -10.13 -6.25 -26.62
C ASN A 70 -11.51 -5.80 -26.08
N GLY A 71 -11.56 -4.72 -25.31
CA GLY A 71 -12.76 -4.28 -24.61
C GLY A 71 -13.10 -5.15 -23.40
N GLY A 72 -14.27 -4.90 -22.82
CA GLY A 72 -14.84 -5.71 -21.74
C GLY A 72 -15.79 -6.78 -22.26
N THR A 73 -16.31 -7.60 -21.35
CA THR A 73 -17.44 -8.50 -21.61
C THR A 73 -18.69 -8.00 -20.91
N SER A 74 -19.87 -8.30 -21.45
CA SER A 74 -21.12 -7.99 -20.74
C SER A 74 -21.31 -8.92 -19.55
N LEU A 75 -21.96 -8.41 -18.49
CA LEU A 75 -22.28 -9.23 -17.32
C LEU A 75 -23.09 -10.48 -17.69
N GLU A 76 -24.02 -10.35 -18.62
CA GLU A 76 -24.83 -11.47 -19.12
C GLU A 76 -23.97 -12.56 -19.79
N THR A 77 -22.96 -12.17 -20.57
CA THR A 77 -22.02 -13.12 -21.20
C THR A 77 -21.16 -13.82 -20.16
N LEU A 78 -20.69 -13.07 -19.16
CA LEU A 78 -19.87 -13.61 -18.07
C LEU A 78 -20.66 -14.62 -17.22
N LEU A 79 -21.91 -14.31 -16.87
CA LEU A 79 -22.79 -15.21 -16.12
C LEU A 79 -23.09 -16.51 -16.89
N LYS A 80 -23.35 -16.45 -18.19
CA LYS A 80 -23.55 -17.65 -19.03
C LYS A 80 -22.32 -18.56 -19.06
N GLY A 81 -21.11 -17.98 -19.01
CA GLY A 81 -19.85 -18.72 -19.03
C GLY A 81 -19.46 -19.38 -17.69
N LEU A 82 -20.03 -18.91 -16.58
CA LEU A 82 -19.78 -19.46 -15.24
C LEU A 82 -20.71 -20.64 -14.88
N GLY A 83 -21.56 -21.06 -15.82
CA GLY A 83 -22.56 -22.11 -15.62
C GLY A 83 -23.77 -21.56 -14.88
N GLY A 84 -24.74 -21.06 -15.65
CA GLY A 84 -26.14 -21.01 -15.22
C GLY A 84 -26.76 -22.39 -15.24
#